data_AF-A0A2V5KF33-F1
#
_entry.id   AF-A0A2V5KF33-F1
#
_cell.length_a   1.000
_cell.length_b   1.000
_cell.length_c   1.000
_cell.angle_alpha   90.00
_cell.angle_beta   90.00
_cell.angle_gamma   90.00
#
_symmetry.space_group_name_H-M   'P 1'
#
loop_
_entity.id
_entity.type
_entity.pdbx_description
1 polymer ?
#
loop_
_entity_poly.entity_id
_entity_poly.type
_entity_poly.pdbx_seq_one_letter_code
_entity_poly.pdbx_strand_id
1 'polypeptide(L)'
;CAEEELARFAHHQPSNAQANYYYAISLVKSNDAKERAQRAEALLQNAVRFDPHFAQAYLQLGVLQSKRGDWEGARASYEKAAAVDASFPDPHFRLAQIYKRNGEPRKAQAELQSFERLKQSDAAAVEQRRREIRQFVVVLKGSPSSSSK
;
A
#
# COMPACT_ATOMS: atom_id res chain seq x y z
N CYS A 1 1.74 -18.05 -17.16
CA CYS A 1 2.47 -17.39 -16.04
C CYS A 1 1.56 -16.39 -15.33
N ALA A 2 1.77 -16.11 -14.04
CA ALA A 2 0.91 -15.18 -13.28
C ALA A 2 0.81 -13.77 -13.91
N GLU A 3 1.88 -13.30 -14.56
CA GLU A 3 1.87 -12.02 -15.31
C GLU A 3 0.87 -12.04 -16.48
N GLU A 4 0.77 -13.14 -17.23
CA GLU A 4 -0.11 -13.26 -18.39
C GLU A 4 -1.59 -13.32 -17.97
N GLU A 5 -1.88 -13.96 -16.85
CA GLU A 5 -3.23 -14.01 -16.27
C GLU A 5 -3.67 -12.61 -15.82
N LEU A 6 -2.79 -11.87 -15.14
CA LEU A 6 -3.06 -10.49 -14.74
C LEU A 6 -3.19 -9.56 -15.94
N ALA A 7 -2.39 -9.75 -16.99
CA ALA A 7 -2.52 -9.02 -18.25
C ALA A 7 -3.87 -9.25 -18.92
N ARG A 8 -4.31 -10.52 -18.99
CA ARG A 8 -5.62 -10.90 -19.53
C ARG A 8 -6.76 -10.34 -18.68
N PHE A 9 -6.62 -10.36 -17.36
CA PHE A 9 -7.61 -9.80 -16.45
C PHE A 9 -7.78 -8.30 -16.64
N ALA A 10 -6.68 -7.54 -16.68
CA ALA A 10 -6.70 -6.10 -16.97
C ALA A 10 -7.25 -5.80 -18.37
N HIS A 11 -7.00 -6.67 -19.36
CA HIS A 11 -7.54 -6.52 -20.72
C HIS A 11 -9.05 -6.72 -20.78
N HIS A 12 -9.60 -7.73 -20.10
CA HIS A 12 -11.05 -7.97 -20.05
C HIS A 12 -11.79 -6.94 -19.18
N GLN A 13 -11.10 -6.34 -18.20
CA GLN A 13 -11.66 -5.35 -17.30
C GLN A 13 -10.80 -4.08 -17.26
N PRO A 14 -10.74 -3.31 -18.35
CA PRO A 14 -9.87 -2.15 -18.43
C PRO A 14 -10.23 -1.05 -17.43
N SER A 15 -11.50 -1.00 -17.00
CA SER A 15 -12.01 -0.08 -15.98
C SER A 15 -11.87 -0.57 -14.55
N ASN A 16 -11.32 -1.77 -14.32
CA ASN A 16 -11.13 -2.31 -12.97
C ASN A 16 -9.79 -1.82 -12.40
N ALA A 17 -9.85 -1.00 -11.35
CA ALA A 17 -8.67 -0.42 -10.74
C ALA A 17 -7.71 -1.48 -10.16
N GLN A 18 -8.26 -2.52 -9.52
CA GLN A 18 -7.52 -3.62 -8.93
C GLN A 18 -6.84 -4.50 -9.98
N ALA A 19 -7.49 -4.76 -11.12
CA ALA A 19 -6.91 -5.47 -12.24
C ALA A 19 -5.69 -4.74 -12.82
N ASN A 20 -5.84 -3.43 -13.07
CA ASN A 20 -4.75 -2.58 -13.53
C ASN A 20 -3.59 -2.53 -12.52
N TYR A 21 -3.91 -2.36 -11.23
CA TYR A 21 -2.92 -2.32 -10.15
C TYR A 21 -2.09 -3.60 -10.06
N TYR A 22 -2.73 -4.77 -9.96
CA TYR A 22 -1.98 -6.02 -9.82
C TYR A 22 -1.13 -6.34 -11.05
N TYR A 23 -1.64 -6.03 -12.24
CA TYR A 23 -0.83 -6.17 -13.43
C TYR A 23 0.39 -5.25 -13.40
N ALA A 24 0.23 -3.97 -13.00
CA ALA A 24 1.36 -3.06 -12.81
C ALA A 24 2.40 -3.62 -11.83
N ILE A 25 1.97 -4.14 -10.67
CA ILE A 25 2.89 -4.72 -9.67
C ILE A 25 3.68 -5.90 -10.24
N SER A 26 3.09 -6.73 -11.09
CA SER A 26 3.83 -7.82 -11.74
C SER A 26 4.96 -7.33 -12.64
N LEU A 27 4.75 -6.19 -13.33
CA LEU A 27 5.74 -5.59 -14.22
C LEU A 27 6.89 -4.90 -13.47
N VAL A 28 6.64 -4.35 -12.27
CA VAL A 28 7.66 -3.65 -11.46
C VAL A 28 8.73 -4.61 -10.89
N LYS A 29 8.44 -5.91 -10.82
CA LYS A 29 9.35 -6.92 -10.23
C LYS A 29 10.44 -7.42 -11.18
N SER A 30 10.36 -7.15 -12.48
CA SER A 30 11.31 -7.67 -13.48
C SER A 30 12.52 -6.75 -13.73
N ASN A 31 13.63 -7.33 -14.20
CA ASN A 31 14.93 -6.66 -14.37
C ASN A 31 15.01 -5.74 -15.60
N ASP A 32 14.09 -5.84 -16.56
CA ASP A 32 14.03 -4.95 -17.74
C ASP A 32 13.26 -3.67 -17.42
N ALA A 33 14.02 -2.60 -17.15
CA ALA A 33 13.56 -1.55 -16.25
C ALA A 33 12.73 -0.43 -16.90
N LYS A 34 12.92 -0.09 -18.18
CA LYS A 34 12.36 1.17 -18.70
C LYS A 34 10.96 1.02 -19.30
N GLU A 35 10.79 0.16 -20.29
CA GLU A 35 9.50 -0.03 -20.97
C GLU A 35 8.44 -0.61 -20.01
N ARG A 36 8.84 -1.59 -19.19
CA ARG A 36 7.96 -2.17 -18.18
C ARG A 36 7.58 -1.16 -17.09
N ALA A 37 8.48 -0.26 -16.69
CA ALA A 37 8.15 0.81 -15.75
C ALA A 37 7.14 1.81 -16.36
N GLN A 38 7.29 2.18 -17.63
CA GLN A 38 6.33 3.04 -18.32
C GLN A 38 4.95 2.37 -18.42
N ARG A 39 4.91 1.08 -18.75
CA ARG A 39 3.66 0.32 -18.79
C ARG A 39 3.02 0.20 -17.40
N ALA A 40 3.82 -0.07 -16.37
CA ALA A 40 3.34 -0.12 -14.99
C ALA A 40 2.78 1.23 -14.54
N GLU A 41 3.42 2.34 -14.89
CA GLU A 41 2.91 3.68 -14.59
C GLU A 41 1.56 3.95 -15.26
N ALA A 42 1.42 3.64 -16.55
CA ALA A 42 0.15 3.82 -17.27
C ALA A 42 -0.98 2.99 -16.64
N LEU A 43 -0.69 1.75 -16.21
CA LEU A 43 -1.64 0.90 -15.50
C LEU A 43 -2.00 1.48 -14.13
N LEU A 44 -1.03 1.99 -13.37
CA LEU A 44 -1.31 2.62 -12.08
C LEU A 44 -2.09 3.94 -12.23
N GLN A 45 -1.84 4.72 -13.29
CA GLN A 45 -2.62 5.90 -13.64
C GLN A 45 -4.08 5.53 -13.96
N ASN A 46 -4.30 4.43 -14.69
CA ASN A 46 -5.65 3.90 -14.89
C ASN A 46 -6.28 3.46 -13.57
N ALA A 47 -5.52 2.80 -12.69
CA ALA A 47 -6.02 2.36 -11.38
C ALA A 47 -6.54 3.54 -10.56
N VAL A 48 -5.76 4.62 -10.43
CA VAL A 48 -6.21 5.83 -9.68
C VAL A 48 -7.28 6.63 -10.42
N ARG A 49 -7.39 6.50 -11.75
CA ARG A 49 -8.47 7.12 -12.52
C ARG A 49 -9.82 6.44 -12.26
N PHE A 50 -9.83 5.12 -12.20
CA PHE A 50 -11.06 4.34 -11.98
C PHE A 50 -11.41 4.19 -10.50
N ASP A 51 -10.41 4.25 -9.61
CA ASP A 51 -10.60 4.35 -8.17
C ASP A 51 -9.68 5.43 -7.57
N PRO A 52 -10.19 6.66 -7.41
CA PRO A 52 -9.47 7.75 -6.77
C PRO A 52 -9.17 7.53 -5.27
N HIS A 53 -9.73 6.49 -4.65
CA HIS A 53 -9.47 6.12 -3.26
C HIS A 53 -8.51 4.94 -3.12
N PHE A 54 -7.77 4.61 -4.19
CA PHE A 54 -6.80 3.52 -4.17
C PHE A 54 -5.42 3.96 -3.67
N ALA A 55 -5.24 4.04 -2.35
CA ALA A 55 -4.01 4.52 -1.71
C ALA A 55 -2.75 3.75 -2.17
N GLN A 56 -2.84 2.43 -2.31
CA GLN A 56 -1.71 1.59 -2.73
C GLN A 56 -1.27 1.90 -4.18
N ALA A 57 -2.19 2.29 -5.07
CA ALA A 57 -1.84 2.67 -6.43
C ALA A 57 -1.08 4.00 -6.46
N TYR A 58 -1.52 5.00 -5.69
CA TYR A 58 -0.77 6.25 -5.51
C TYR A 58 0.62 6.03 -4.90
N LEU A 59 0.74 5.15 -3.91
CA LEU A 59 2.05 4.80 -3.34
C LEU A 59 2.99 4.28 -4.44
N GLN A 60 2.52 3.34 -5.27
CA GLN A 60 3.35 2.73 -6.31
C GLN A 60 3.70 3.70 -7.45
N LEU A 61 2.81 4.63 -7.81
CA LEU A 61 3.13 5.74 -8.71
C LEU A 61 4.30 6.55 -8.15
N GLY A 62 4.24 6.90 -6.87
CA GLY A 62 5.32 7.63 -6.22
C GLY A 62 6.64 6.87 -6.22
N VAL A 63 6.61 5.54 -6.05
CA VAL A 63 7.81 4.69 -6.14
C VAL A 63 8.44 4.77 -7.53
N LEU A 64 7.64 4.62 -8.59
CA LEU A 64 8.14 4.69 -9.97
C LEU A 64 8.69 6.08 -10.30
N GLN A 65 8.00 7.13 -9.89
CA GLN A 65 8.43 8.52 -10.01
C GLN A 65 9.77 8.76 -9.30
N SER A 66 9.90 8.27 -8.05
CA SER A 66 11.16 8.38 -7.29
C SER A 66 12.32 7.66 -7.98
N LYS A 67 12.07 6.45 -8.52
CA LYS A 67 13.09 5.65 -9.23
C LYS A 67 13.61 6.37 -10.49
N ARG A 68 12.79 7.14 -11.18
CA ARG A 68 13.20 7.93 -12.36
C ARG A 68 13.72 9.34 -12.03
N GLY A 69 13.78 9.71 -10.74
CA GLY A 69 14.23 11.02 -10.30
C GLY A 69 13.18 12.13 -10.40
N ASP A 70 11.90 11.79 -10.55
CA ASP A 70 10.77 12.73 -10.51
C ASP A 70 10.29 12.88 -9.07
N TRP A 71 11.01 13.70 -8.30
CA TRP A 71 10.82 13.82 -6.85
C TRP A 71 9.59 14.63 -6.47
N GLU A 72 9.24 15.64 -7.26
CA GLU A 72 8.02 16.44 -7.08
C GLU A 72 6.79 15.58 -7.39
N GLY A 73 6.78 14.84 -8.51
CA GLY A 73 5.72 13.90 -8.83
C GLY A 73 5.57 12.83 -7.76
N ALA A 74 6.69 12.26 -7.30
CA ALA A 74 6.69 11.26 -6.24
C ALA A 74 6.08 11.79 -4.95
N ARG A 75 6.47 12.99 -4.53
CA ARG A 75 5.92 13.66 -3.35
C ARG A 75 4.40 13.82 -3.46
N ALA A 76 3.91 14.36 -4.58
CA ALA A 76 2.47 14.54 -4.80
C ALA A 76 1.70 13.21 -4.72
N SER A 77 2.25 12.14 -5.31
CA SER A 77 1.65 10.80 -5.24
C SER A 77 1.64 10.24 -3.81
N TYR A 78 2.71 10.42 -3.03
CA TYR A 78 2.73 9.98 -1.64
C TYR A 78 1.80 10.81 -0.75
N GLU A 79 1.71 12.13 -0.94
CA GLU A 79 0.75 12.98 -0.25
C GLU A 79 -0.69 12.56 -0.55
N LYS A 80 -1.00 12.19 -1.81
CA LYS A 80 -2.31 11.61 -2.17
C LYS A 80 -2.55 10.27 -1.49
N ALA A 81 -1.58 9.37 -1.46
CA ALA A 81 -1.72 8.08 -0.78
C ALA A 81 -2.03 8.25 0.72
N ALA A 82 -1.32 9.16 1.41
CA ALA A 82 -1.55 9.47 2.82
C ALA A 82 -2.91 10.15 3.07
N ALA A 83 -3.37 10.99 2.14
CA ALA A 83 -4.68 11.65 2.26
C ALA A 83 -5.85 10.69 2.03
N VAL A 84 -5.68 9.71 1.14
CA VAL A 84 -6.69 8.70 0.82
C VAL A 84 -6.83 7.68 1.95
N ASP A 85 -5.71 7.21 2.50
CA ASP A 85 -5.70 6.28 3.63
C ASP A 85 -4.82 6.83 4.76
N ALA A 86 -5.49 7.44 5.73
CA ALA A 86 -4.84 8.01 6.92
C ALA A 86 -4.23 6.96 7.86
N SER A 87 -4.58 5.68 7.67
CA SER A 87 -3.98 4.56 8.42
C SER A 87 -2.78 3.95 7.69
N PHE A 88 -2.42 4.44 6.51
CA PHE A 88 -1.35 3.85 5.70
C PHE A 88 0.03 4.41 6.09
N PRO A 89 0.91 3.63 6.73
CA PRO A 89 2.22 4.14 7.15
C PRO A 89 3.17 4.41 5.98
N ASP A 90 3.21 3.55 4.95
CA ASP A 90 4.23 3.58 3.89
C ASP A 90 4.45 4.95 3.20
N PRO A 91 3.40 5.73 2.84
CA PRO A 91 3.57 7.06 2.27
C PRO A 91 4.37 8.01 3.15
N HIS A 92 4.15 8.01 4.47
CA HIS A 92 4.85 8.88 5.42
C HIS A 92 6.36 8.59 5.45
N PHE A 93 6.74 7.31 5.43
CA PHE A 93 8.16 6.95 5.37
C PHE A 93 8.83 7.46 4.09
N ARG A 94 8.13 7.38 2.95
CA ARG A 94 8.68 7.85 1.67
C ARG A 94 8.72 9.37 1.58
N LEU A 95 7.72 10.08 2.13
CA LEU A 95 7.74 11.53 2.26
C LEU A 95 8.91 12.00 3.14
N ALA A 96 9.17 11.31 4.25
CA ALA A 96 10.32 11.62 5.10
C ALA A 96 11.65 11.53 4.34
N GLN A 97 11.81 10.51 3.48
CA GLN A 97 13.00 10.37 2.65
C GLN A 97 13.14 11.54 1.66
N ILE A 98 12.05 11.95 1.02
CA ILE A 98 12.05 13.11 0.11
C ILE A 98 12.40 14.40 0.88
N TYR A 99 11.75 14.68 2.01
CA TYR A 99 12.03 15.89 2.79
C TYR A 99 13.45 15.93 3.32
N LYS A 100 14.01 14.79 3.76
CA LYS A 100 15.42 14.69 4.15
C LYS A 100 16.34 15.05 2.99
N ARG A 101 16.03 14.55 1.79
CA ARG A 101 16.80 14.83 0.57
C ARG A 101 16.73 16.31 0.16
N ASN A 102 15.58 16.94 0.36
CA ASN A 102 15.36 18.35 0.03
C ASN A 102 15.91 19.32 1.11
N GLY A 103 16.55 18.83 2.17
CA GLY A 103 17.08 19.68 3.24
C GLY A 103 16.01 20.22 4.18
N GLU A 104 14.86 19.52 4.29
CA GLU A 104 13.72 19.89 5.14
C GLU A 104 13.59 18.94 6.35
N PRO A 105 14.57 18.92 7.29
CA PRO A 105 14.65 17.90 8.34
C PRO A 105 13.47 17.95 9.32
N ARG A 106 12.88 19.13 9.55
CA ARG A 106 11.70 19.28 10.42
C ARG A 106 10.49 18.53 9.85
N LYS A 107 10.25 18.67 8.54
CA LYS A 107 9.17 17.94 7.86
C LYS A 107 9.47 16.45 7.84
N ALA A 108 10.71 16.07 7.53
CA ALA A 108 11.12 14.66 7.55
C ALA A 108 10.87 13.99 8.92
N GLN A 109 11.18 14.70 10.01
CA GLN A 109 10.93 14.21 11.37
C GLN A 109 9.44 14.08 11.68
N ALA A 110 8.61 15.03 11.25
CA ALA A 110 7.16 14.96 11.43
C ALA A 110 6.54 13.76 10.69
N GLU A 111 6.99 13.50 9.45
CA GLU A 111 6.57 12.34 8.68
C GLU A 111 7.02 11.01 9.32
N LEU A 112 8.26 10.92 9.81
CA LEU A 112 8.73 9.74 10.54
C LEU A 112 7.93 9.48 11.83
N GLN A 113 7.58 10.54 12.57
CA GLN A 113 6.73 10.40 13.75
C GLN A 113 5.34 9.86 13.40
N SER A 114 4.78 10.31 12.28
CA SER A 114 3.50 9.80 11.78
C SER A 114 3.59 8.32 11.38
N PHE A 115 4.65 7.96 10.64
CA PHE A 115 4.94 6.57 10.28
C PHE A 115 5.03 5.64 11.49
N GLU A 116 5.82 6.02 12.50
CA GLU A 116 5.98 5.20 13.71
C GLU A 116 4.68 5.08 14.52
N ARG A 117 3.92 6.19 14.64
CA ARG A 117 2.63 6.18 15.33
C ARG A 117 1.64 5.21 14.67
N LEU A 118 1.55 5.25 13.34
CA LEU A 118 0.64 4.37 12.58
C LEU A 118 1.03 2.91 12.73
N LYS A 119 2.33 2.58 12.61
CA LYS A 119 2.81 1.21 12.83
C LYS A 119 2.56 0.69 14.24
N GLN A 120 2.71 1.54 15.25
CA GLN A 120 2.43 1.18 16.64
C GLN A 120 0.93 0.96 16.86
N SER A 121 0.07 1.80 16.28
CA SER A 121 -1.39 1.65 16.31
C SER A 121 -1.83 0.33 15.67
N ASP A 122 -1.32 0.01 14.48
CA ASP A 122 -1.62 -1.24 13.78
C ASP A 122 -1.15 -2.46 14.58
N ALA A 123 0.09 -2.43 15.09
CA ALA A 123 0.62 -3.51 15.92
C ALA A 123 -0.19 -3.72 17.20
N ALA A 124 -0.61 -2.63 17.86
CA ALA A 124 -1.45 -2.68 19.04
C ALA A 124 -2.83 -3.29 18.74
N ALA A 125 -3.47 -2.89 17.63
CA ALA A 125 -4.76 -3.43 17.22
C ALA A 125 -4.69 -4.93 16.89
N VAL A 126 -3.64 -5.36 16.19
CA VAL A 126 -3.41 -6.78 15.86
C VAL A 126 -3.17 -7.61 17.13
N GLU A 127 -2.35 -7.13 18.05
CA GLU A 127 -2.08 -7.83 19.31
C GLU A 127 -3.32 -7.90 20.20
N GLN A 128 -4.12 -6.83 20.27
CA GLN A 128 -5.39 -6.84 20.98
C GLN A 128 -6.34 -7.90 20.41
N ARG A 129 -6.54 -7.91 19.09
CA ARG A 129 -7.40 -8.90 18.41
C ARG A 129 -6.90 -10.34 18.65
N ARG A 130 -5.58 -10.54 18.65
CA ARG A 130 -4.96 -11.83 18.96
C ARG A 130 -5.22 -12.26 20.41
N ARG A 131 -5.22 -11.34 21.37
CA ARG A 131 -5.53 -11.62 22.78
C ARG A 131 -7.00 -12.02 22.96
N GLU A 132 -7.91 -11.30 22.31
CA GLU A 132 -9.34 -11.60 22.33
C GLU A 132 -9.62 -13.00 21.76
N ILE A 133 -9.04 -13.32 20.59
CA ILE A 133 -9.15 -14.67 20.00
C ILE A 133 -8.59 -15.73 20.94
N ARG A 134 -7.43 -15.49 21.57
CA ARG A 134 -6.85 -16.44 22.55
C ARG A 134 -7.79 -16.65 23.74
N GLN A 135 -8.34 -15.59 24.32
CA GLN A 135 -9.29 -15.70 25.44
C GLN A 135 -10.55 -16.47 25.05
N PHE A 136 -11.13 -16.17 23.88
CA PHE A 136 -12.31 -16.87 23.38
C PHE A 136 -12.05 -18.37 23.16
N VAL A 137 -10.91 -18.73 22.56
CA VAL A 137 -10.51 -20.14 22.36
C VAL A 137 -10.32 -20.88 23.69
N VAL A 138 -9.76 -20.21 24.71
CA VAL A 138 -9.62 -20.79 26.06
C VAL A 138 -10.98 -21.04 26.70
N VAL A 139 -11.92 -20.09 26.58
CA VAL A 139 -13.29 -20.24 27.10
C VAL A 139 -14.02 -21.41 26.43
N LEU A 140 -13.90 -21.57 25.11
CA LEU A 140 -14.51 -22.69 24.40
C LEU A 140 -13.94 -24.05 24.83
N LYS A 141 -12.62 -24.13 25.06
CA LYS A 141 -11.98 -25.38 25.55
C LYS A 141 -12.28 -25.69 27.00
N GLY A 142 -12.60 -24.68 27.82
CA GLY A 142 -12.94 -24.82 29.24
C GLY A 142 -14.43 -25.00 29.53
N SER A 143 -15.29 -24.89 28.52
CA SER A 143 -16.73 -25.13 28.68
C SER A 143 -16.98 -26.64 28.73
N PRO A 144 -17.46 -27.21 29.86
CA PRO A 144 -17.86 -28.61 29.89
C PRO A 144 -18.99 -28.78 28.87
N SER A 145 -18.86 -29.76 27.97
CA SER A 145 -19.92 -30.12 27.04
C SER A 145 -21.20 -30.42 27.82
N SER A 146 -22.12 -29.47 27.86
CA SER A 146 -23.48 -29.71 28.33
C SER A 146 -24.25 -30.40 27.20
N SER A 147 -23.86 -31.64 26.92
CA SER A 147 -24.72 -32.58 26.20
C SER A 147 -25.70 -33.16 27.22
N SER A 148 -26.83 -32.48 27.38
CA SER A 148 -28.02 -33.04 28.02
C SER A 148 -29.03 -33.47 26.96
N LYS A 149 -29.50 -34.71 27.15
CA LYS A 149 -30.57 -35.47 26.47
C LYS A 149 -30.16 -36.29 25.25
#